data_AF-A0A327QTW8-F1
#
_entry.id   AF-A0A327QTW8-F1
#
_cell.length_a   1.000
_cell.length_b   1.000
_cell.length_c   1.000
_cell.angle_alpha   90.00
_cell.angle_beta   90.00
_cell.angle_gamma   90.00
#
_symmetry.space_group_name_H-M   'P 1'
#
loop_
_entity.id
_entity.type
_entity.pdbx_description
1 polymer ?
#
loop_
_entity_poly.entity_id
_entity_poly.type
_entity_poly.pdbx_seq_one_letter_code
_entity_poly.pdbx_strand_id
1 'polypeptide(L)'
;MNDNDIRSAWQSYSQLLNDSLQLNKQNAEDITKLKAKSFLQSMQPIKIFTVAVGILWVLFVFTLLVGSWSYSSLFFKSAALIQGSISAIAIIIYLYQLYLIQQVDINQPVMAAQRIIAQIKTSTIWVTRILFLQLPIWTTFYLTAATFQNGQTGWHIVQIIITGAFTLAALWLFFNIKYENRHTKWFQLIFNGKDWSPLMQAMSVLEQVEEEKV
;
A
#
# COMPACT_ATOMS: atom_id res chain seq x y z
N MET A 1 -7.94 57.20 -34.78
CA MET A 1 -7.36 55.87 -34.53
C MET A 1 -7.50 55.07 -35.80
N ASN A 2 -6.41 54.53 -36.33
CA ASN A 2 -6.43 53.77 -37.57
C ASN A 2 -6.95 52.35 -37.25
N ASP A 3 -7.88 51.80 -38.04
CA ASP A 3 -8.44 50.45 -37.78
C ASP A 3 -7.35 49.37 -37.72
N ASN A 4 -6.25 49.58 -38.44
CA ASN A 4 -5.09 48.70 -38.43
C ASN A 4 -4.34 48.70 -37.07
N ASP A 5 -4.36 49.81 -36.32
CA ASP A 5 -3.71 49.92 -35.01
C ASP A 5 -4.52 49.17 -33.93
N ILE A 6 -5.86 49.21 -34.04
CA ILE A 6 -6.74 48.46 -33.14
C ILE A 6 -6.59 46.95 -33.38
N ARG A 7 -6.48 46.55 -34.65
CA ARG A 7 -6.35 45.14 -35.04
C ARG A 7 -5.00 44.54 -34.61
N SER A 8 -3.91 45.30 -34.74
CA SER A 8 -2.58 44.87 -34.28
C SER A 8 -2.49 44.81 -32.76
N ALA A 9 -3.09 45.78 -32.05
CA ALA A 9 -3.21 45.74 -30.59
C ALA A 9 -3.98 44.49 -30.14
N TRP A 10 -5.15 44.22 -30.72
CA TRP A 10 -5.96 43.03 -30.40
C TRP A 10 -5.21 41.72 -30.62
N GLN A 11 -4.49 41.59 -31.74
CA GLN A 11 -3.66 40.42 -32.02
C GLN A 11 -2.55 40.24 -30.98
N SER A 12 -1.85 41.32 -30.60
CA SER A 12 -0.80 41.26 -29.58
C SER A 12 -1.34 40.86 -28.21
N TYR A 13 -2.50 41.40 -27.81
CA TYR A 13 -3.18 41.03 -26.55
C TYR A 13 -3.66 39.57 -26.59
N SER A 14 -4.21 39.12 -27.71
CA SER A 14 -4.64 37.72 -27.87
C SER A 14 -3.46 36.75 -27.79
N GLN A 15 -2.30 37.13 -28.35
CA GLN A 15 -1.09 36.32 -28.29
C GLN A 15 -0.53 36.26 -26.87
N LEU A 16 -0.44 37.40 -26.19
CA LEU A 16 0.01 37.49 -24.80
C LEU A 16 -0.93 36.72 -23.84
N LEU A 17 -2.24 36.75 -24.11
CA LEU A 17 -3.23 35.97 -23.38
C LEU A 17 -3.00 34.46 -23.60
N ASN A 18 -2.83 34.02 -24.84
CA ASN A 18 -2.57 32.61 -25.15
C ASN A 18 -1.25 32.11 -24.53
N ASP A 19 -0.18 32.91 -24.61
CA ASP A 19 1.11 32.58 -24.00
C ASP A 19 0.98 32.49 -22.47
N SER A 20 0.26 33.43 -21.84
CA SER A 20 -0.01 33.38 -20.40
C SER A 20 -0.84 32.16 -20.01
N LEU A 21 -1.82 31.77 -20.83
CA LEU A 21 -2.68 30.63 -20.59
C LEU A 21 -1.89 29.32 -20.72
N GLN A 22 -1.02 29.21 -21.72
CA GLN A 22 -0.15 28.05 -21.91
C GLN A 22 0.84 27.91 -20.75
N LEU A 23 1.47 29.01 -20.31
CA LEU A 23 2.35 29.03 -19.15
C LEU A 23 1.60 28.65 -17.86
N ASN A 24 0.38 29.17 -17.66
CA ASN A 24 -0.43 28.82 -16.50
C ASN A 24 -0.81 27.34 -16.48
N LYS A 25 -1.16 26.75 -17.64
CA LYS A 25 -1.40 25.31 -17.74
C LYS A 25 -0.17 24.49 -17.38
N GLN A 26 1.00 24.86 -17.92
CA GLN A 26 2.27 24.18 -17.59
C GLN A 26 2.60 24.28 -16.09
N ASN A 27 2.48 25.48 -15.52
CA ASN A 27 2.70 25.69 -14.09
C ASN A 27 1.73 24.89 -13.22
N ALA A 28 0.44 24.83 -13.60
CA ALA A 28 -0.56 24.04 -12.90
C ALA A 28 -0.23 22.53 -12.94
N GLU A 29 0.23 22.02 -14.09
CA GLU A 29 0.69 20.64 -14.21
C GLU A 29 1.89 20.35 -13.31
N ASP A 30 2.90 21.22 -13.30
CA ASP A 30 4.11 21.02 -12.52
C ASP A 30 3.85 21.14 -11.02
N ILE A 31 3.02 22.09 -10.58
CA ILE A 31 2.57 22.22 -9.19
C ILE A 31 1.81 20.95 -8.76
N THR A 32 0.95 20.43 -9.63
CA THR A 32 0.18 19.20 -9.37
C THR A 32 1.12 18.01 -9.19
N LYS A 33 2.09 17.82 -10.09
CA LYS A 33 3.09 16.75 -9.98
C LYS A 33 3.93 16.89 -8.71
N LEU A 34 4.36 18.11 -8.37
CA LEU A 34 5.09 18.40 -7.13
C LEU A 34 4.27 18.01 -5.90
N LYS A 35 2.98 18.35 -5.88
CA LYS A 35 2.06 18.02 -4.79
C LYS A 35 1.84 16.50 -4.68
N ALA A 36 1.62 15.82 -5.80
CA ALA A 36 1.51 14.36 -5.83
C ALA A 36 2.78 13.68 -5.31
N LYS A 37 3.96 14.15 -5.74
CA LYS A 37 5.26 13.67 -5.25
C LYS A 37 5.41 13.90 -3.74
N SER A 38 5.05 15.09 -3.25
CA SER A 38 5.08 15.41 -1.81
C SER A 38 4.20 14.46 -1.00
N PHE A 39 3.01 14.14 -1.48
CA PHE A 39 2.14 13.16 -0.81
C PHE A 39 2.77 11.77 -0.77
N LEU A 40 3.34 11.29 -1.87
CA LEU A 40 4.03 9.99 -1.90
C LEU A 40 5.27 9.96 -1.00
N GLN A 41 6.05 11.04 -0.98
CA GLN A 41 7.22 11.16 -0.11
C GLN A 41 6.83 11.16 1.38
N SER A 42 5.68 11.72 1.73
CA SER A 42 5.18 11.69 3.11
C SER A 42 4.92 10.26 3.65
N MET A 43 4.75 9.27 2.76
CA MET A 43 4.59 7.85 3.12
C MET A 43 5.92 7.14 3.39
N GLN A 44 7.06 7.71 2.95
CA GLN A 44 8.35 7.04 3.08
C GLN A 44 8.76 6.73 4.52
N PRO A 45 8.60 7.66 5.50
CA PRO A 45 9.03 7.40 6.87
C PRO A 45 8.31 6.20 7.50
N ILE A 46 6.99 6.07 7.28
CA ILE A 46 6.22 4.95 7.81
C ILE A 46 6.59 3.62 7.14
N LYS A 47 6.86 3.62 5.82
CA LYS A 47 7.33 2.41 5.12
C LYS A 47 8.72 1.99 5.58
N ILE A 48 9.65 2.95 5.75
CA ILE A 48 11.00 2.68 6.29
C ILE A 48 10.91 2.09 7.69
N PHE A 49 10.09 2.68 8.56
CA PHE A 49 9.84 2.15 9.90
C PHE A 49 9.28 0.72 9.85
N THR A 50 8.26 0.47 9.03
CA THR A 50 7.65 -0.86 8.86
C THR A 50 8.66 -1.88 8.33
N VAL A 51 9.52 -1.50 7.39
CA VAL A 51 10.61 -2.37 6.89
C VAL A 51 11.62 -2.68 8.00
N ALA A 52 12.06 -1.68 8.77
CA ALA A 52 13.01 -1.88 9.85
C ALA A 52 12.46 -2.81 10.94
N VAL A 53 11.23 -2.55 11.39
CA VAL A 53 10.53 -3.41 12.36
C VAL A 53 10.28 -4.81 11.78
N GLY A 54 9.90 -4.89 10.51
CA GLY A 54 9.69 -6.17 9.81
C GLY A 54 10.97 -7.01 9.75
N ILE A 55 12.11 -6.40 9.44
CA ILE A 55 13.40 -7.10 9.41
C ILE A 55 13.74 -7.62 10.82
N LEU A 56 13.60 -6.79 11.84
CA LEU A 56 13.83 -7.20 13.24
C LEU A 56 12.90 -8.36 13.63
N TRP A 57 11.62 -8.29 13.23
CA TRP A 57 10.65 -9.34 13.49
C TRP A 57 10.99 -10.65 12.80
N VAL A 58 11.34 -10.61 11.51
CA VAL A 58 11.73 -11.80 10.75
C VAL A 58 12.97 -12.45 11.35
N LEU A 59 14.00 -11.65 11.68
CA LEU A 59 15.20 -12.14 12.36
C LEU A 59 14.84 -12.81 13.69
N PHE A 60 14.00 -12.18 14.51
CA PHE A 60 13.54 -12.74 15.78
C PHE A 60 12.85 -14.10 15.60
N VAL A 61 11.90 -14.20 14.65
CA VAL A 61 11.17 -15.46 14.38
C VAL A 61 12.12 -16.56 13.92
N PHE A 62 13.07 -16.27 13.01
CA PHE A 62 14.03 -17.26 12.54
C PHE A 62 15.04 -17.67 13.62
N THR A 63 15.52 -16.74 14.45
CA THR A 63 16.38 -17.07 15.60
C THR A 63 15.65 -17.97 16.60
N LEU A 64 14.38 -17.68 16.90
CA LEU A 64 13.55 -18.55 17.73
C LEU A 64 13.37 -19.94 17.11
N LEU A 65 13.15 -20.02 15.80
CA LEU A 65 12.98 -21.29 15.09
C LEU A 65 14.25 -22.17 15.18
N VAL A 66 15.43 -21.57 14.99
CA VAL A 66 16.71 -22.29 15.10
C VAL A 66 17.02 -22.67 16.54
N GLY A 67 16.83 -21.76 17.50
CA GLY A 67 17.10 -22.01 18.91
C GLY A 67 16.18 -23.05 19.54
N SER A 68 14.92 -23.13 19.09
CA SER A 68 13.93 -24.10 19.57
C SER A 68 13.87 -25.39 18.75
N TRP A 69 14.73 -25.58 17.74
CA TRP A 69 14.61 -26.65 16.74
C TRP A 69 14.53 -28.05 17.36
N SER A 70 15.29 -28.30 18.43
CA SER A 70 15.35 -29.60 19.10
C SER A 70 14.15 -29.93 19.99
N TYR A 71 13.41 -28.92 20.47
CA TYR A 71 12.35 -29.08 21.47
C TYR A 71 10.96 -28.62 20.97
N SER A 72 10.93 -27.92 19.85
CA SER A 72 9.71 -27.36 19.28
C SER A 72 8.82 -28.42 18.63
N SER A 73 7.51 -28.25 18.79
CA SER A 73 6.49 -29.02 18.08
C SER A 73 6.57 -28.79 16.56
N LEU A 74 6.05 -29.74 15.77
CA LEU A 74 5.96 -29.60 14.32
C LEU A 74 5.08 -28.40 13.90
N PHE A 75 4.01 -28.13 14.67
CA PHE A 75 3.09 -27.02 14.42
C PHE A 75 3.75 -25.66 14.60
N PHE A 76 4.56 -25.48 15.65
CA PHE A 76 5.33 -24.26 15.83
C PHE A 76 6.31 -24.04 14.69
N LYS A 77 7.02 -25.09 14.25
CA LYS A 77 8.00 -25.00 13.15
C LYS A 77 7.34 -24.56 11.85
N SER A 78 6.22 -25.18 11.48
CA SER A 78 5.48 -24.82 10.26
C SER A 78 4.88 -23.42 10.37
N ALA A 79 4.28 -23.06 11.51
CA ALA A 79 3.71 -21.74 11.74
C ALA A 79 4.77 -20.63 11.64
N ALA A 80 5.88 -20.77 12.35
CA ALA A 80 6.99 -19.82 12.34
C ALA A 80 7.60 -19.68 10.94
N LEU A 81 7.75 -20.79 10.20
CA LEU A 81 8.29 -20.76 8.83
C LEU A 81 7.35 -20.02 7.87
N ILE A 82 6.05 -20.33 7.89
CA ILE A 82 5.08 -19.70 6.98
C ILE A 82 4.93 -18.22 7.32
N GLN A 83 4.77 -17.88 8.60
CA GLN A 83 4.65 -16.49 9.06
C GLN A 83 5.91 -15.68 8.75
N GLY A 84 7.09 -16.22 9.03
CA GLY A 84 8.37 -15.59 8.72
C GLY A 84 8.54 -15.36 7.22
N SER A 85 8.17 -16.34 6.39
CA SER A 85 8.22 -16.22 4.93
C SER A 85 7.26 -15.16 4.38
N ILE A 86 6.01 -15.13 4.85
CA ILE A 86 5.03 -14.10 4.47
C ILE A 86 5.54 -12.70 4.85
N SER A 87 6.09 -12.56 6.06
CA SER A 87 6.64 -11.29 6.53
C SER A 87 7.86 -10.86 5.69
N ALA A 88 8.73 -11.79 5.31
CA ALA A 88 9.85 -11.52 4.42
C ALA A 88 9.39 -11.04 3.03
N ILE A 89 8.37 -11.69 2.44
CA ILE A 89 7.77 -11.26 1.17
C ILE A 89 7.20 -9.84 1.30
N ALA A 90 6.50 -9.53 2.40
CA ALA A 90 5.97 -8.20 2.63
C ALA A 90 7.07 -7.12 2.69
N ILE A 91 8.19 -7.41 3.35
CA ILE A 91 9.36 -6.51 3.40
C ILE A 91 9.89 -6.22 1.98
N ILE A 92 10.05 -7.25 1.14
CA ILE A 92 10.51 -7.09 -0.24
C ILE A 92 9.54 -6.18 -1.03
N ILE A 93 8.23 -6.38 -0.86
CA ILE A 93 7.23 -5.53 -1.53
C ILE A 93 7.31 -4.08 -1.02
N TYR A 94 7.47 -3.85 0.28
CA TYR A 94 7.63 -2.50 0.82
C TYR A 94 8.91 -1.81 0.33
N LEU A 95 10.02 -2.55 0.17
CA LEU A 95 11.25 -2.02 -0.44
C LEU A 95 11.02 -1.65 -1.91
N TYR A 96 10.31 -2.50 -2.67
CA TYR A 96 9.92 -2.19 -4.05
C TYR A 96 9.04 -0.92 -4.14
N GLN A 97 8.09 -0.74 -3.21
CA GLN A 97 7.28 0.47 -3.14
C GLN A 97 8.11 1.71 -2.82
N LEU A 98 9.08 1.63 -1.89
CA LEU A 98 10.00 2.73 -1.60
C LEU A 98 10.81 3.12 -2.83
N TYR A 99 11.29 2.13 -3.59
CA TYR A 99 11.98 2.36 -4.86
C TYR A 99 11.08 3.03 -5.91
N LEU A 100 9.82 2.60 -6.04
CA LEU A 100 8.85 3.24 -6.95
C LEU A 100 8.58 4.70 -6.57
N ILE A 101 8.45 5.02 -5.27
CA ILE A 101 8.22 6.40 -4.82
C ILE A 101 9.37 7.32 -5.25
N GLN A 102 10.61 6.83 -5.23
CA GLN A 102 11.79 7.61 -5.65
C GLN A 102 11.84 7.86 -7.16
N GLN A 103 11.22 6.99 -7.97
CA GLN A 103 11.19 7.15 -9.43
C GLN A 103 10.17 8.18 -9.93
N VAL A 104 9.39 8.79 -9.04
CA VAL A 104 8.44 9.84 -9.43
C VAL A 104 9.20 11.12 -9.82
N ASP A 105 9.27 11.35 -11.13
CA ASP A 105 9.90 12.50 -11.75
C ASP A 105 8.85 13.51 -12.25
N ILE A 106 9.08 14.78 -11.95
CA ILE A 106 8.22 15.90 -12.32
C ILE A 106 8.40 16.26 -13.79
N ASN A 107 9.60 15.99 -14.34
CA ASN A 107 9.93 16.28 -15.74
C ASN A 107 9.26 15.31 -16.71
N GLN A 108 8.71 14.20 -16.22
CA GLN A 108 8.01 13.22 -17.04
C GLN A 108 6.53 13.60 -17.26
N PRO A 109 5.89 13.03 -18.29
CA PRO A 109 4.44 13.18 -18.49
C PRO A 109 3.64 12.70 -17.28
N VAL A 110 2.47 13.33 -17.04
CA VAL A 110 1.55 12.98 -15.94
C VAL A 110 1.20 11.48 -15.92
N MET A 111 1.02 10.88 -17.10
CA MET A 111 0.77 9.44 -17.27
C MET A 111 1.84 8.55 -16.64
N ALA A 112 3.11 8.98 -16.64
CA ALA A 112 4.20 8.22 -16.02
C ALA A 112 4.03 8.16 -14.50
N ALA A 113 3.73 9.30 -13.86
CA ALA A 113 3.46 9.37 -12.43
C ALA A 113 2.22 8.55 -12.04
N GLN A 114 1.14 8.65 -12.81
CA GLN A 114 -0.07 7.84 -12.60
C GLN A 114 0.22 6.33 -12.67
N ARG A 115 1.06 5.88 -13.62
CA ARG A 115 1.44 4.47 -13.74
C ARG A 115 2.19 3.97 -12.50
N ILE A 116 3.14 4.76 -11.99
CA ILE A 116 3.88 4.43 -10.76
C ILE A 116 2.90 4.34 -9.58
N ILE A 117 2.01 5.32 -9.44
CA ILE A 117 1.02 5.36 -8.37
C ILE A 117 0.06 4.17 -8.46
N ALA A 118 -0.37 3.77 -9.65
CA ALA A 118 -1.18 2.59 -9.86
C ALA A 118 -0.45 1.29 -9.45
N GLN A 119 0.86 1.20 -9.69
CA GLN A 119 1.68 0.07 -9.22
C GLN A 119 1.81 0.06 -7.69
N ILE A 120 2.02 1.22 -7.06
CA ILE A 120 2.05 1.34 -5.59
C ILE A 120 0.70 0.95 -4.99
N LYS A 121 -0.42 1.41 -5.57
CA LYS A 121 -1.78 1.03 -5.15
C LYS A 121 -2.00 -0.47 -5.23
N THR A 122 -1.72 -1.05 -6.39
CA THR A 122 -1.95 -2.47 -6.63
C THR A 122 -1.12 -3.33 -5.68
N SER A 123 0.17 -3.01 -5.54
CA SER A 123 1.06 -3.72 -4.60
C SER A 123 0.63 -3.55 -3.14
N THR A 124 0.12 -2.37 -2.73
CA THR A 124 -0.37 -2.12 -1.36
C THR A 124 -1.59 -2.96 -1.02
N ILE A 125 -2.56 -3.05 -1.96
CA ILE A 125 -3.71 -3.94 -1.80
C ILE A 125 -3.26 -5.40 -1.74
N TRP A 126 -2.34 -5.80 -2.63
CA TRP A 126 -1.89 -7.19 -2.74
C TRP A 126 -1.09 -7.66 -1.53
N VAL A 127 -0.14 -6.86 -1.04
CA VAL A 127 0.64 -7.21 0.17
C VAL A 127 -0.27 -7.34 1.39
N THR A 128 -1.26 -6.45 1.52
CA THR A 128 -2.22 -6.49 2.62
C THR A 128 -3.05 -7.78 2.60
N ARG A 129 -3.48 -8.24 1.40
CA ARG A 129 -4.17 -9.54 1.25
C ARG A 129 -3.33 -10.71 1.76
N ILE A 130 -2.05 -10.77 1.38
CA ILE A 130 -1.16 -11.85 1.82
C ILE A 130 -0.93 -11.76 3.34
N LEU A 131 -0.71 -10.56 3.87
CA LEU A 131 -0.48 -10.37 5.30
C LEU A 131 -1.66 -10.85 6.14
N PHE A 132 -2.91 -10.70 5.67
CA PHE A 132 -4.07 -11.24 6.39
C PHE A 132 -4.19 -12.77 6.29
N LEU A 133 -3.56 -13.41 5.32
CA LEU A 133 -3.56 -14.87 5.20
C LEU A 133 -2.80 -15.56 6.35
N GLN A 134 -1.94 -14.83 7.05
CA GLN A 134 -1.21 -15.35 8.21
C GLN A 134 -2.04 -15.38 9.50
N LEU A 135 -3.24 -14.77 9.53
CA LEU A 135 -4.12 -14.72 10.70
C LEU A 135 -4.39 -16.10 11.36
N PRO A 136 -4.81 -17.15 10.62
CA PRO A 136 -5.03 -18.47 11.22
C PRO A 136 -3.73 -19.10 11.72
N ILE A 137 -2.57 -18.72 11.20
CA ILE A 137 -1.27 -19.27 11.61
C ILE A 137 -0.93 -18.86 13.05
N TRP A 138 -1.30 -17.65 13.45
CA TRP A 138 -1.15 -17.20 14.83
C TRP A 138 -1.94 -18.06 15.83
N THR A 139 -3.06 -18.62 15.41
CA THR A 139 -3.90 -19.49 16.27
C THR A 139 -3.33 -20.89 16.42
N THR A 140 -2.44 -21.34 15.54
CA THR A 140 -1.88 -22.70 15.55
C THR A 140 -0.46 -22.79 16.14
N PHE A 141 0.21 -21.66 16.31
CA PHE A 141 1.60 -21.56 16.76
C PHE A 141 1.92 -22.28 18.08
N TYR A 142 0.98 -22.30 19.04
CA TYR A 142 1.19 -22.90 20.36
C TYR A 142 0.77 -24.37 20.44
N LEU A 143 0.22 -24.94 19.36
CA LEU A 143 -0.27 -26.32 19.35
C LEU A 143 0.89 -27.32 19.39
N THR A 144 0.69 -28.42 20.12
CA THR A 144 1.64 -29.52 20.25
C THR A 144 0.92 -30.87 20.17
N ALA A 145 1.61 -31.95 19.79
CA ALA A 145 1.00 -33.29 19.82
C ALA A 145 0.40 -33.64 21.19
N ALA A 146 1.06 -33.22 22.28
CA ALA A 146 0.59 -33.37 23.65
C ALA A 146 -0.74 -32.64 23.93
N THR A 147 -1.00 -31.49 23.29
CA THR A 147 -2.29 -30.80 23.46
C THR A 147 -3.45 -31.60 22.88
N PHE A 148 -3.23 -32.41 21.84
CA PHE A 148 -4.26 -33.28 21.26
C PHE A 148 -4.46 -34.59 22.04
N GLN A 149 -3.42 -35.08 22.72
CA GLN A 149 -3.48 -36.32 23.48
C GLN A 149 -4.02 -36.12 24.91
N ASN A 150 -3.70 -34.97 25.53
CA ASN A 150 -4.04 -34.69 26.93
C ASN A 150 -5.09 -33.58 27.08
N GLY A 151 -5.58 -33.03 25.96
CA GLY A 151 -6.51 -31.90 25.97
C GLY A 151 -7.93 -32.29 26.36
N GLN A 152 -8.57 -31.45 27.17
CA GLN A 152 -10.00 -31.59 27.45
C GLN A 152 -10.80 -31.33 26.17
N THR A 153 -11.82 -32.15 25.89
CA THR A 153 -12.65 -32.04 24.67
C THR A 153 -13.22 -30.63 24.45
N GLY A 154 -13.60 -29.92 25.53
CA GLY A 154 -14.08 -28.54 25.45
C GLY A 154 -13.05 -27.55 24.90
N TRP A 155 -11.77 -27.70 25.24
CA TRP A 155 -10.70 -26.86 24.74
C TRP A 155 -10.48 -27.04 23.23
N HIS A 156 -10.59 -28.28 22.73
CA HIS A 156 -10.50 -28.56 21.29
C HIS A 156 -11.62 -27.91 20.50
N ILE A 157 -12.85 -27.91 21.03
CA ILE A 157 -13.99 -27.26 20.37
C ILE A 157 -13.74 -25.75 20.26
N VAL A 158 -13.34 -25.10 21.35
CA VAL A 158 -13.03 -23.67 21.37
C VAL A 158 -11.92 -23.35 20.37
N GLN A 159 -10.86 -24.16 20.35
CA GLN A 159 -9.73 -23.95 19.46
C GLN A 159 -10.09 -24.09 17.98
N ILE A 160 -10.93 -25.07 17.62
CA ILE A 160 -11.44 -25.25 16.26
C ILE A 160 -12.31 -24.06 15.86
N ILE A 161 -13.18 -23.58 16.77
CA ILE A 161 -14.04 -22.42 16.51
C ILE A 161 -13.19 -21.17 16.26
N ILE A 162 -12.20 -20.90 17.11
CA ILE A 162 -11.32 -19.72 16.98
C ILE A 162 -10.51 -19.82 15.68
N THR A 163 -9.82 -20.93 15.45
CA THR A 163 -9.00 -21.12 14.23
C THR A 163 -9.88 -21.04 12.98
N GLY A 164 -11.07 -21.63 13.00
CA GLY A 164 -12.05 -21.56 11.93
C GLY A 164 -12.52 -20.13 11.68
N ALA A 165 -12.84 -19.38 12.73
CA ALA A 165 -13.24 -17.97 12.62
C ALA A 165 -12.12 -17.10 12.00
N PHE A 166 -10.87 -17.28 12.44
CA PHE A 166 -9.71 -16.57 11.87
C PHE A 166 -9.43 -16.98 10.43
N THR A 167 -9.64 -18.25 10.08
CA THR A 167 -9.50 -18.74 8.70
C THR A 167 -10.58 -18.13 7.80
N LEU A 168 -11.84 -18.13 8.24
CA LEU A 168 -12.95 -17.51 7.51
C LEU A 168 -12.74 -16.00 7.36
N ALA A 169 -12.29 -15.32 8.41
CA ALA A 169 -11.96 -13.90 8.35
C ALA A 169 -10.80 -13.62 7.38
N ALA A 170 -9.75 -14.43 7.40
CA ALA A 170 -8.61 -14.30 6.48
C ALA A 170 -9.03 -14.49 5.02
N LEU A 171 -9.83 -15.53 4.73
CA LEU A 171 -10.35 -15.77 3.39
C LEU A 171 -11.30 -14.66 2.95
N TRP A 172 -12.21 -14.23 3.82
CA TRP A 172 -13.11 -13.12 3.54
C TRP A 172 -12.33 -11.85 3.22
N LEU A 173 -11.32 -11.48 4.03
CA LEU A 173 -10.47 -10.33 3.78
C LEU A 173 -9.67 -10.49 2.49
N PHE A 174 -9.09 -11.65 2.22
CA PHE A 174 -8.34 -11.91 1.00
C PHE A 174 -9.17 -11.65 -0.27
N PHE A 175 -10.42 -12.10 -0.28
CA PHE A 175 -11.33 -11.88 -1.41
C PHE A 175 -11.94 -10.48 -1.42
N ASN A 176 -12.19 -9.85 -0.28
CA ASN A 176 -12.91 -8.57 -0.19
C ASN A 176 -11.99 -7.34 -0.19
N ILE A 177 -10.68 -7.46 0.09
CA ILE A 177 -9.72 -6.35 0.00
C ILE A 177 -9.51 -6.01 -1.48
N LYS A 178 -10.44 -5.27 -2.07
CA LYS A 178 -10.37 -4.78 -3.45
C LYS A 178 -10.59 -3.27 -3.46
N TYR A 179 -10.08 -2.58 -4.49
CA TYR A 179 -10.19 -1.13 -4.58
C TYR A 179 -11.65 -0.65 -4.70
N GLU A 180 -12.51 -1.49 -5.27
CA GLU A 180 -13.95 -1.27 -5.39
C GLU A 180 -14.61 -1.09 -4.02
N ASN A 181 -14.08 -1.73 -2.97
CA ASN A 181 -14.58 -1.66 -1.61
C ASN A 181 -14.00 -0.47 -0.80
N ARG A 182 -13.25 0.44 -1.43
CA ARG A 182 -12.53 1.54 -0.73
C ARG A 182 -13.41 2.45 0.12
N HIS A 183 -14.69 2.55 -0.22
CA HIS A 183 -15.68 3.41 0.45
C HIS A 183 -16.38 2.72 1.62
N THR A 184 -16.14 1.42 1.82
CA THR A 184 -16.73 0.68 2.93
C THR A 184 -16.00 1.00 4.25
N LYS A 185 -16.76 1.10 5.35
CA LYS A 185 -16.20 1.46 6.67
C LYS A 185 -15.11 0.50 7.14
N TRP A 186 -15.26 -0.80 6.89
CA TRP A 186 -14.27 -1.81 7.30
C TRP A 186 -12.97 -1.66 6.49
N PHE A 187 -13.04 -1.33 5.20
CA PHE A 187 -11.86 -1.10 4.37
C PHE A 187 -11.14 0.15 4.85
N GLN A 188 -11.89 1.23 5.08
CA GLN A 188 -11.34 2.47 5.64
C GLN A 188 -10.71 2.25 7.01
N LEU A 189 -11.27 1.39 7.87
CA LEU A 189 -10.67 1.09 9.17
C LEU A 189 -9.30 0.40 9.05
N ILE A 190 -9.12 -0.47 8.05
CA ILE A 190 -7.87 -1.19 7.81
C ILE A 190 -6.84 -0.29 7.11
N PHE A 191 -7.27 0.49 6.13
CA PHE A 191 -6.39 1.23 5.24
C PHE A 191 -6.18 2.69 5.66
N ASN A 192 -7.12 3.35 6.37
CA ASN A 192 -6.93 4.75 6.77
C ASN A 192 -5.69 4.89 7.63
N GLY A 193 -4.79 5.77 7.20
CA GLY A 193 -3.52 5.96 7.90
C GLY A 193 -2.48 6.58 6.99
N LYS A 194 -1.27 6.70 7.54
CA LYS A 194 -0.13 7.37 6.91
C LYS A 194 0.40 6.66 5.66
N ASP A 195 -0.09 5.46 5.35
CA ASP A 195 0.32 4.70 4.15
C ASP A 195 -0.71 4.82 3.00
N TRP A 196 -2.01 4.70 3.27
CA TRP A 196 -3.02 4.74 2.19
C TRP A 196 -3.50 6.15 1.84
N SER A 197 -3.69 7.01 2.85
CA SER A 197 -4.32 8.32 2.64
C SER A 197 -3.50 9.22 1.70
N PRO A 198 -2.17 9.34 1.83
CA PRO A 198 -1.40 10.16 0.89
C PRO A 198 -1.38 9.60 -0.53
N LEU A 199 -1.43 8.26 -0.69
CA LEU A 199 -1.53 7.62 -2.00
C LEU A 199 -2.83 8.03 -2.72
N MET A 200 -3.96 7.99 -1.99
CA MET A 200 -5.25 8.42 -2.53
C MET A 200 -5.28 9.91 -2.88
N GLN A 201 -4.62 10.76 -2.07
CA GLN A 201 -4.48 12.20 -2.36
C GLN A 201 -3.61 12.45 -3.60
N ALA A 202 -2.52 11.70 -3.76
CA ALA A 202 -1.67 11.79 -4.96
C ALA A 202 -2.44 11.40 -6.22
N MET A 203 -3.26 10.34 -6.16
CA MET A 203 -4.14 9.95 -7.25
C MET A 203 -5.15 11.04 -7.60
N SER A 204 -5.91 11.54 -6.61
CA SER A 204 -6.96 12.53 -6.86
C SER A 204 -6.43 13.82 -7.47
N VAL A 205 -5.24 14.25 -7.07
CA VAL A 205 -4.62 15.47 -7.60
C VAL A 205 -4.17 15.28 -9.05
N LEU A 206 -3.66 14.10 -9.42
CA LEU A 206 -3.29 13.83 -10.82
C LEU A 206 -4.49 13.58 -11.74
N GLU A 207 -5.59 13.03 -11.22
CA GLU A 207 -6.85 12.87 -11.98
C GLU A 207 -7.43 14.24 -12.39
N GLN A 208 -7.34 15.27 -11.54
CA GLN A 208 -7.82 16.63 -11.84
C GLN A 208 -7.15 17.25 -13.08
N VAL A 209 -5.85 16.99 -13.28
CA VAL A 209 -5.11 17.52 -14.44
C VAL A 209 -5.47 16.83 -15.75
N GLU A 210 -5.98 15.60 -15.69
CA GLU A 210 -6.46 14.90 -16.89
C GLU A 210 -7.85 15.41 -17.31
N GLU A 211 -8.72 15.69 -16.35
CA GLU A 211 -10.05 16.27 -16.60
C GLU A 211 -9.97 17.69 -17.17
N GLU A 212 -9.01 18.52 -16.74
CA GLU A 212 -8.80 19.89 -17.28
C GLU A 212 -8.22 19.92 -18.71
N LYS A 213 -7.75 18.79 -19.24
CA LYS A 213 -7.24 18.67 -20.62
C LYS A 213 -8.31 18.27 -21.64
N VAL A 214 -9.48 17.82 -21.19
CA VAL A 214 -10.65 17.46 -22.01
C VAL A 214 -11.53 18.68 -22.23
#